data_AF-A0A750M396-F1
#
_entry.id   AF-A0A750M396-F1
#
_cell.length_a   1.000
_cell.length_b   1.000
_cell.length_c   1.000
_cell.angle_alpha   90.00
_cell.angle_beta   90.00
_cell.angle_gamma   90.00
#
_symmetry.space_group_name_H-M   'P 1'
#
loop_
_entity.id
_entity.type
_entity.pdbx_description
1 polymer ?
#
loop_
_entity_poly.entity_id
_entity_poly.type
_entity_poly.pdbx_seq_one_letter_code
_entity_poly.pdbx_strand_id
1 'polypeptide(L)' 'MDVSRRQFFKICAGGMAGTTVAALGFTPKMALAQARNYKLLRAKEIRNSCTYCSVGCGLLMYSLGDGAKNAKEAIYHIEG' A
#
# COMPACT_ATOMS: atom_id res chain seq x y z
N MET A 1 24.31 41.32 -10.47
CA MET A 1 24.68 39.90 -10.67
C MET A 1 25.25 39.80 -12.06
N ASP A 2 26.56 39.60 -12.20
CA ASP A 2 27.20 39.49 -13.51
C ASP A 2 27.23 38.00 -13.92
N VAL A 3 26.16 37.56 -14.60
CA VAL A 3 26.00 36.16 -15.02
C VAL A 3 26.32 36.09 -16.51
N SER A 4 27.39 35.37 -16.86
CA SER A 4 27.71 35.13 -18.27
C SER A 4 26.62 34.28 -18.92
N ARG A 5 26.40 34.44 -20.24
CA ARG A 5 25.44 33.64 -21.01
C ARG A 5 25.62 32.13 -20.78
N ARG A 6 26.87 31.67 -20.63
CA ARG A 6 27.20 30.28 -20.33
C ARG A 6 26.77 29.83 -18.94
N GLN A 7 26.88 30.69 -17.92
CA GLN A 7 26.38 30.37 -16.57
C GLN A 7 24.86 30.31 -16.54
N PHE A 8 24.17 31.22 -17.25
CA PHE A 8 22.72 31.19 -17.36
C PHE A 8 22.20 29.85 -17.90
N PHE A 9 22.78 29.36 -19.01
CA PHE A 9 22.40 28.04 -19.58
C PHE A 9 22.61 26.86 -18.61
N LYS A 10 23.69 26.87 -17.83
CA LYS A 10 23.96 25.81 -16.84
C LYS A 10 22.92 25.80 -15.72
N ILE A 11 22.49 26.97 -15.25
CA ILE A 11 21.47 27.11 -14.21
C ILE A 11 20.11 26.61 -14.72
N CYS A 12 19.69 27.04 -15.92
CA CYS A 12 18.44 26.57 -16.52
C CYS A 12 18.44 25.05 -16.75
N ALA A 13 19.54 24.49 -17.30
CA ALA A 13 19.66 23.05 -17.52
C ALA A 13 19.65 22.26 -16.20
N GLY A 14 20.39 22.72 -15.19
CA GLY A 14 20.40 22.11 -13.86
C GLY A 14 19.05 22.21 -13.14
N GLY A 15 18.36 23.35 -13.28
CA GLY A 15 17.01 23.55 -12.74
C GLY A 15 15.97 22.64 -13.38
N MET A 16 15.94 22.54 -14.72
CA MET A 16 15.05 21.62 -15.43
C MET A 16 15.37 20.15 -15.11
N ALA A 17 16.64 19.76 -15.04
CA ALA A 17 17.02 18.42 -14.63
C ALA A 17 16.58 18.13 -13.19
N GLY A 18 16.79 19.06 -12.25
CA GLY A 18 16.39 18.91 -10.86
C GLY A 18 14.87 18.78 -10.67
N THR A 19 14.07 19.60 -11.36
CA THR A 19 12.60 19.49 -11.30
C THR A 19 12.09 18.22 -11.96
N THR A 20 12.73 17.76 -13.04
CA THR A 20 12.37 16.49 -13.71
C THR A 20 12.67 15.29 -12.82
N VAL A 21 13.84 15.24 -12.19
CA VAL A 21 14.23 14.20 -11.22
C VAL A 21 13.25 14.18 -10.03
N ALA A 22 12.85 15.34 -9.53
CA ALA A 22 11.85 15.44 -8.46
C ALA A 22 10.45 14.96 -8.90
N ALA A 23 9.98 15.39 -10.08
CA ALA A 23 8.68 15.00 -10.62
C ALA A 23 8.59 13.49 -10.91
N LEU A 24 9.70 12.87 -11.34
CA LEU A 24 9.80 11.43 -11.56
C LEU A 24 9.93 10.61 -10.25
N GLY A 25 9.94 11.26 -9.09
CA GLY A 25 9.92 10.59 -7.79
C GLY A 25 11.28 10.12 -7.27
N PHE A 26 12.39 10.64 -7.81
CA PHE A 26 13.74 10.39 -7.29
C PHE A 26 14.10 11.27 -6.08
N THR A 27 13.18 12.11 -5.61
CA THR A 27 13.33 12.79 -4.32
C THR A 27 13.04 11.79 -3.20
N PRO A 28 13.92 11.68 -2.19
CA PRO A 28 13.70 10.78 -1.08
C PRO A 28 12.44 11.22 -0.32
N LYS A 29 11.43 10.34 -0.29
CA LYS A 29 10.26 10.52 0.56
C LYS A 29 10.66 10.20 1.99
N MET A 30 10.04 10.85 2.96
CA MET A 30 10.18 10.46 4.37
C MET A 30 9.85 8.97 4.51
N ALA A 31 10.83 8.18 4.93
CA ALA A 31 10.63 6.76 5.17
C ALA A 31 9.72 6.60 6.40
N LEU A 32 8.47 6.19 6.17
CA LEU A 32 7.58 5.80 7.25
C LEU A 32 8.04 4.44 7.78
N ALA A 33 8.71 4.42 8.94
CA ALA A 33 9.20 3.21 9.58
C ALA A 33 8.13 2.47 10.41
N GLN A 34 6.85 2.82 10.26
CA GLN A 34 5.76 2.18 10.98
C GLN A 34 5.27 0.93 10.26
N ALA A 35 4.88 -0.10 11.01
CA ALA A 35 4.15 -1.22 10.46
C ALA A 35 2.80 -0.74 9.86
N ARG A 36 2.36 -1.40 8.78
CA ARG A 36 1.01 -1.18 8.24
C ARG A 36 -0.05 -1.51 9.28
N ASN A 37 -1.22 -0.88 9.16
CA ASN A 37 -2.37 -1.25 9.97
C ASN A 37 -2.75 -2.72 9.78
N TYR A 38 -3.28 -3.32 10.83
CA TYR A 38 -3.71 -4.71 10.79
C TYR A 38 -4.90 -4.87 9.84
N LYS A 39 -4.69 -5.63 8.76
CA LYS A 39 -5.62 -5.68 7.61
C LYS A 39 -7.01 -6.24 7.94
N LEU A 40 -7.13 -6.99 9.04
CA LEU A 40 -8.37 -7.68 9.43
C LEU A 40 -9.21 -6.87 10.42
N LEU A 41 -8.77 -5.66 10.79
CA LEU A 41 -9.58 -4.77 11.62
C LEU A 41 -10.93 -4.55 10.93
N ARG A 42 -12.02 -4.83 11.65
CA ARG A 42 -13.41 -4.72 11.19
C ARG A 42 -13.83 -5.70 10.08
N ALA A 43 -13.05 -6.73 9.79
CA ALA A 43 -13.51 -7.81 8.94
C ALA A 43 -14.57 -8.65 9.65
N LYS A 44 -15.51 -9.24 8.90
CA LYS A 44 -16.40 -10.25 9.45
C LYS A 44 -15.63 -11.56 9.59
N GLU A 45 -15.54 -12.06 10.82
CA GLU A 45 -14.92 -13.35 11.16
C GLU A 45 -15.96 -14.47 11.09
N ILE A 46 -15.63 -15.58 10.42
CA ILE A 46 -16.46 -16.76 10.28
C ILE A 46 -15.64 -18.00 10.64
N ARG A 47 -16.18 -18.85 11.53
CA ARG A 47 -15.57 -20.13 11.88
C ARG A 47 -15.94 -21.21 10.87
N ASN A 48 -14.95 -22.00 10.44
CA ASN A 48 -15.15 -23.16 9.57
C ASN A 48 -14.09 -24.25 9.86
N SER A 49 -14.18 -25.38 9.19
CA SER A 49 -13.20 -26.46 9.27
C SER A 49 -12.43 -26.60 7.95
N CYS A 50 -11.16 -26.98 8.04
CA CYS A 50 -10.30 -27.25 6.89
C CYS A 50 -10.90 -28.36 6.00
N THR A 51 -11.01 -28.08 4.71
CA THR A 51 -11.72 -28.95 3.74
C THR A 51 -10.83 -29.99 3.07
N TYR A 52 -9.61 -30.21 3.59
CA TYR A 52 -8.62 -31.08 2.94
C TYR A 52 -8.55 -32.47 3.55
N CYS A 53 -8.03 -32.60 4.77
CA CYS A 53 -7.80 -33.90 5.41
C CYS A 53 -8.72 -34.12 6.61
N SER A 54 -8.77 -35.36 7.10
CA SER A 54 -9.59 -35.77 8.25
C SER A 54 -9.12 -35.23 9.60
N VAL A 55 -8.03 -34.46 9.66
CA VAL A 55 -7.61 -33.76 10.88
C VAL A 55 -8.67 -32.75 11.33
N GLY A 56 -9.34 -32.10 10.38
CA GLY A 56 -10.44 -31.18 10.67
C GLY A 56 -10.01 -29.93 11.45
N CYS A 57 -8.85 -29.34 11.13
CA CYS A 57 -8.38 -28.12 11.77
C CYS A 57 -9.45 -27.02 11.72
N GLY A 58 -9.65 -26.31 12.83
CA GLY A 58 -10.47 -25.11 12.86
C GLY A 58 -9.84 -24.00 12.01
N LEU A 59 -10.70 -23.17 11.41
CA LEU A 59 -10.34 -22.02 10.60
C LEU A 59 -11.09 -20.78 11.05
N LEU A 60 -10.38 -19.65 11.04
CA LEU A 60 -10.93 -18.30 11.08
C LEU A 60 -10.83 -17.70 9.67
N MET A 61 -11.98 -17.53 9.02
CA MET A 61 -12.09 -16.91 7.71
C MET A 61 -12.52 -15.45 7.88
N TYR A 62 -11.91 -14.55 7.11
CA TYR A 62 -12.22 -13.13 7.14
C TYR A 62 -12.75 -12.66 5.79
N SER A 63 -13.96 -12.10 5.83
CA SER A 63 -14.64 -11.54 4.67
C SER A 63 -14.64 -10.01 4.70
N LEU A 64 -14.55 -9.42 3.51
CA LEU A 64 -14.87 -8.02 3.30
C LEU A 64 -16.39 -7.84 3.44
N GLY A 65 -16.82 -6.82 4.18
CA GLY A 65 -18.21 -6.62 4.57
C GLY A 65 -18.43 -6.95 6.05
N ASP A 66 -19.49 -6.39 6.61
CA ASP A 66 -19.86 -6.48 8.03
C ASP A 66 -21.11 -7.34 8.27
N GLY A 67 -21.61 -8.00 7.22
CA GLY A 67 -22.86 -8.76 7.23
C GLY A 67 -24.11 -7.95 6.91
N ALA A 68 -23.98 -6.65 6.63
CA ALA A 68 -25.10 -5.85 6.15
C ALA A 68 -25.56 -6.32 4.76
N LYS A 69 -26.87 -6.26 4.51
CA LYS A 69 -27.50 -6.75 3.27
C LYS A 69 -26.98 -6.07 1.99
N ASN A 70 -26.49 -4.85 2.10
CA ASN A 70 -25.94 -4.06 1.01
C ASN A 70 -24.45 -4.32 0.73
N ALA A 71 -23.76 -5.10 1.56
CA ALA A 71 -22.37 -5.49 1.37
C ALA A 71 -22.29 -6.95 0.92
N LYS A 72 -21.90 -7.19 -0.33
CA LYS A 72 -21.66 -8.56 -0.81
C LYS A 72 -20.34 -9.07 -0.22
N GLU A 73 -20.44 -10.11 0.59
CA GLU A 73 -19.31 -10.71 1.27
C GLU A 73 -18.32 -11.34 0.29
N ALA A 74 -17.03 -11.13 0.53
CA ALA A 74 -15.94 -11.76 -0.22
C ALA A 74 -14.78 -12.11 0.73
N ILE A 75 -14.46 -13.39 0.83
CA ILE A 75 -13.33 -13.87 1.65
C ILE A 75 -12.02 -13.36 1.06
N TYR A 76 -11.12 -12.85 1.91
CA TYR A 76 -9.82 -12.32 1.47
C TYR A 76 -8.64 -12.72 2.38
N HIS A 77 -8.89 -13.44 3.50
CA HIS A 77 -7.87 -14.04 4.35
C HIS A 77 -8.45 -15.23 5.13
N ILE A 78 -7.64 -16.27 5.35
CA ILE A 78 -7.97 -17.44 6.17
C ILE A 78 -6.75 -17.79 7.01
N GLU A 79 -6.95 -18.06 8.29
CA GLU A 79 -5.95 -18.60 9.22
C GLU A 79 -6.58 -19.66 10.13
N GLY A 80 -5.74 -20.34 10.92
CA GLY A 80 -6.16 -21.40 11.87
C GLY A 80 -6.41 -20.86 13.27
#